data_AF-A0A258CPJ8-F1
#
_entry.id   AF-A0A258CPJ8-F1
#
_cell.length_a   1.000
_cell.length_b   1.000
_cell.length_c   1.000
_cell.angle_alpha   90.00
_cell.angle_beta   90.00
_cell.angle_gamma   90.00
#
_symmetry.space_group_name_H-M   'P 1'
#
loop_
_entity.id
_entity.type
_entity.pdbx_description
1 polymer ?
#
loop_
_entity_poly.entity_id
_entity_poly.type
_entity_poly.pdbx_seq_one_letter_code
_entity_poly.pdbx_strand_id
1 'polypeptide(L)' 'MIYNGEAEASKVPPGWKGWLQHTVDVAPSEERYEPRDWQQPHQQNWTGTALAYRPKGSILGEGERPAATGDYEPWTPGR' A
#
# COMPACT_ATOMS: atom_id res chain seq x y z
N MET A 1 -5.09 3.73 23.61
CA MET A 1 -3.88 3.59 22.79
C MET A 1 -3.24 4.96 22.64
N ILE A 2 -1.92 5.06 22.75
CA ILE A 2 -1.17 6.30 22.50
C ILE A 2 -0.28 6.03 21.29
N TYR A 3 -0.41 6.83 20.23
CA TYR A 3 0.43 6.69 19.04
C TYR A 3 1.88 7.09 19.36
N ASN A 4 2.84 6.40 18.77
CA ASN A 4 4.23 6.84 18.78
C ASN A 4 4.47 7.81 17.62
N GLY A 5 4.50 9.12 17.92
CA GLY A 5 4.62 10.19 16.93
C GLY A 5 3.26 10.67 16.43
N GLU A 6 3.18 11.02 15.14
CA GLU A 6 1.97 11.60 14.54
C GLU A 6 0.78 10.64 14.65
N ALA A 7 -0.35 11.17 15.14
CA ALA A 7 -1.58 10.44 15.30
C ALA A 7 -2.25 10.23 13.93
N GLU A 8 -2.12 9.03 13.39
CA GLU A 8 -2.68 8.62 12.11
C GLU A 8 -3.34 7.24 12.25
N ALA A 9 -4.64 7.15 11.98
CA ALA A 9 -5.45 5.97 12.28
C ALA A 9 -5.01 4.73 11.48
N SER A 10 -4.51 4.94 10.26
CA SER A 10 -4.03 3.84 9.42
C SER A 10 -2.71 3.22 9.89
N LYS A 11 -2.04 3.77 10.91
CA LYS A 11 -0.85 3.17 11.54
C LYS A 11 -1.18 1.97 12.45
N VAL A 12 -2.45 1.77 12.77
CA VAL A 12 -2.90 0.66 13.62
C VAL A 12 -2.82 -0.65 12.83
N PRO A 13 -2.01 -1.64 13.26
CA PRO A 13 -1.94 -2.93 12.58
C PRO A 13 -3.28 -3.68 12.58
N PRO A 14 -3.54 -4.57 11.60
CA PRO A 14 -4.85 -5.22 11.44
C PRO A 14 -5.37 -5.95 12.68
N GLY A 15 -4.52 -6.67 13.42
CA GLY A 15 -4.93 -7.34 14.66
C GLY A 15 -5.42 -6.35 15.71
N TRP A 16 -4.65 -5.29 15.97
CA TRP A 16 -5.01 -4.28 16.97
C TRP A 16 -6.25 -3.49 16.56
N LYS A 17 -6.44 -3.25 15.26
CA LYS A 17 -7.61 -2.56 14.73
C LYS A 17 -8.90 -3.29 15.10
N GLY A 18 -8.94 -4.61 14.95
CA GLY A 18 -10.14 -5.40 15.27
C GLY A 18 -10.50 -5.33 16.77
N TRP A 19 -9.50 -5.49 17.63
CA TRP A 19 -9.69 -5.42 19.08
C TRP A 19 -10.12 -4.02 19.55
N LEU A 20 -9.46 -2.97 19.05
CA LEU A 20 -9.81 -1.58 19.36
C LEU A 20 -11.21 -1.18 18.86
N GLN A 21 -11.69 -1.82 17.79
CA GLN A 21 -13.03 -1.59 17.23
C GLN A 21 -14.09 -2.55 17.78
N HIS A 22 -13.74 -3.37 18.78
CA HIS A 22 -14.64 -4.36 19.40
C HIS A 22 -15.27 -5.33 18.39
N THR A 23 -14.56 -5.64 17.31
CA THR A 23 -15.00 -6.68 16.35
C THR A 23 -14.52 -8.07 16.75
N VAL A 24 -13.52 -8.14 17.63
CA VAL A 24 -12.98 -9.37 18.24
C VAL A 24 -12.69 -9.13 19.71
N ASP A 25 -12.81 -10.19 20.52
CA ASP A 25 -12.66 -10.10 21.97
C ASP A 25 -11.21 -10.31 22.46
N VAL A 26 -10.40 -11.02 21.67
CA VAL A 26 -9.02 -11.37 22.02
C VAL A 26 -8.06 -10.28 21.54
N ALA A 27 -7.15 -9.83 22.40
CA ALA A 27 -6.12 -8.88 22.00
C ALA A 27 -5.02 -9.58 21.19
N PRO A 28 -4.39 -8.92 20.20
CA PRO A 28 -3.31 -9.54 19.42
C PRO A 28 -2.12 -10.04 20.25
N SER A 29 -1.88 -9.46 21.43
CA SER A 29 -0.85 -9.92 22.36
C SER A 29 -1.13 -11.27 23.00
N GLU A 30 -2.38 -11.74 22.95
CA GLU A 30 -2.84 -13.02 23.49
C GLU A 30 -3.05 -14.07 22.38
N GLU A 31 -2.89 -13.68 21.11
CA GLU A 31 -2.99 -14.55 19.96
C GLU A 31 -1.66 -15.23 19.62
N ARG A 32 -1.74 -16.41 19.00
CA ARG A 32 -0.59 -17.12 18.41
C ARG A 32 -0.66 -17.04 16.89
N TYR A 33 -0.73 -15.82 16.37
CA TYR A 33 -0.83 -15.59 14.93
C TYR A 33 0.57 -15.56 14.29
N GLU A 34 0.76 -16.42 13.30
CA GLU A 34 1.96 -16.44 12.45
C GLU A 34 1.61 -15.92 11.05
N PRO A 35 2.27 -14.84 10.56
CA PRO A 35 2.08 -14.36 9.20
C PRO A 35 2.44 -15.44 8.17
N ARG A 36 1.71 -15.46 7.05
CA ARG A 36 2.01 -16.37 5.93
C ARG A 36 3.14 -15.81 5.07
N ASP A 37 3.87 -16.66 4.35
CA ASP A 37 5.03 -16.24 3.54
C ASP A 37 4.73 -15.16 2.50
N TRP A 38 3.50 -15.14 1.97
CA TRP A 38 3.06 -14.15 0.98
C TRP A 38 2.50 -12.87 1.60
N GLN A 39 2.38 -12.82 2.93
CA GLN A 39 1.76 -11.70 3.62
C GLN A 39 2.77 -10.58 3.82
N GLN A 40 2.41 -9.40 3.32
CA GLN A 40 3.25 -8.23 3.47
C GLN A 40 3.11 -7.62 4.88
N PRO A 41 4.17 -7.01 5.42
CA PRO A 41 4.09 -6.20 6.63
C PRO A 41 3.07 -5.07 6.49
N HIS A 42 2.42 -4.71 7.60
CA HIS A 42 1.51 -3.58 7.64
C HIS A 42 2.23 -2.27 7.31
N GLN A 43 1.62 -1.46 6.46
CA GLN A 43 2.03 -0.10 6.17
C GLN A 43 0.84 0.84 6.37
N GLN A 44 1.12 2.04 6.87
CA GLN A 44 0.13 3.10 6.99
C GLN A 44 -0.34 3.61 5.62
N ASN A 45 -1.40 4.42 5.62
CA ASN A 45 -1.83 5.13 4.42
C ASN A 45 -0.84 6.25 4.09
N TRP A 46 -0.23 6.16 2.89
CA TRP A 46 0.72 7.15 2.39
C TRP A 46 0.07 8.24 1.52
N THR A 47 -1.25 8.28 1.40
CA THR A 47 -1.96 9.28 0.60
C THR A 47 -1.52 10.70 0.97
N GLY A 48 -1.27 11.53 -0.04
CA GLY A 48 -0.82 12.91 0.15
C GLY A 48 0.66 13.06 0.50
N THR A 49 1.42 11.97 0.62
CA THR A 49 2.87 12.00 0.86
C THR A 49 3.66 11.64 -0.39
N ALA A 50 4.99 11.81 -0.34
CA ALA A 50 5.88 11.39 -1.42
C ALA A 50 5.79 9.87 -1.70
N LEU A 51 5.51 9.06 -0.67
CA LEU A 51 5.41 7.60 -0.74
C LEU A 51 4.06 7.08 -1.24
N ALA A 52 3.13 7.96 -1.62
CA ALA A 52 1.83 7.55 -2.15
C ALA A 52 1.99 6.60 -3.34
N TYR A 53 1.20 5.53 -3.35
CA TYR A 53 1.10 4.63 -4.51
C TYR A 53 0.61 5.41 -5.74
N ARG A 54 1.26 5.19 -6.87
CA ARG A 54 0.93 5.80 -8.15
C ARG A 54 0.72 4.70 -9.18
N PRO A 55 -0.49 4.59 -9.77
CA PRO A 55 -0.75 3.56 -10.76
C PRO A 55 0.07 3.80 -12.04
N LYS A 56 0.30 2.74 -12.80
CA LYS A 56 0.96 2.82 -14.11
C LYS A 56 0.24 3.82 -15.01
N GLY A 57 1.00 4.69 -15.68
CA GLY A 57 0.47 5.77 -16.53
C GLY A 57 0.03 7.03 -15.76
N SER A 58 0.11 7.05 -14.43
CA SER A 58 -0.08 8.30 -13.67
C SER A 58 0.94 9.35 -14.09
N ILE A 59 0.49 10.58 -14.32
CA ILE A 59 1.37 11.73 -14.62
C ILE A 59 2.33 12.06 -13.45
N LEU A 60 1.99 11.63 -12.24
CA LEU A 60 2.82 11.82 -11.04
C LEU A 60 3.76 10.63 -10.80
N GLY A 61 3.63 9.54 -11.58
CA GLY A 61 4.43 8.31 -11.48
C GLY A 61 5.87 8.51 -11.94
N GLU A 62 6.63 7.42 -12.03
CA GLU A 62 8.07 7.41 -12.36
C GLU A 62 8.42 7.87 -13.79
N GLY A 63 7.48 8.46 -14.53
CA GLY A 63 7.71 9.01 -15.86
C GLY A 63 7.80 7.97 -16.98
N GLU A 64 7.83 6.68 -16.65
CA GLU A 64 7.76 5.61 -17.66
C GLU A 64 6.34 5.50 -18.22
N ARG A 65 6.19 5.89 -19.49
CA ARG A 65 4.98 5.59 -20.24
C ARG A 65 4.91 4.08 -20.43
N PRO A 66 3.76 3.44 -20.15
CA PRO A 66 3.57 2.05 -20.55
C PRO A 66 3.87 1.92 -22.04
N ALA A 67 4.62 0.89 -22.42
CA ALA A 67 4.78 0.55 -23.82
C ALA A 67 3.38 0.41 -24.45
N ALA A 68 3.21 0.93 -25.67
CA ALA A 68 1.96 0.76 -26.39
C ALA A 68 1.66 -0.74 -26.52
N THR A 69 0.49 -1.18 -26.07
CA THR A 69 0.05 -2.58 -26.16
C THR A 69 -0.54 -2.94 -27.53
N GLY A 70 -0.48 -2.02 -28.50
CA GLY A 70 -1.00 -2.26 -29.85
C GLY A 70 0.08 -2.80 -30.77
N ASP A 71 -0.33 -3.60 -31.76
CA ASP A 71 0.54 -4.13 -32.83
C ASP A 71 1.01 -3.04 -33.81
N TYR A 72 0.74 -1.76 -33.50
CA TYR A 72 1.09 -0.64 -34.34
C TYR A 72 2.52 -0.19 -34.08
N GLU A 73 3.38 -0.36 -35.09
CA GLU A 73 4.70 0.26 -35.13
C GLU A 73 4.64 1.56 -35.94
N PRO A 74 4.93 2.73 -35.35
CA PRO A 74 4.97 3.98 -36.08
C PRO A 74 6.13 3.98 -37.09
N TRP A 75 5.84 4.38 -38.33
CA TRP A 75 6.87 4.55 -39.36
C TRP A 75 7.83 5.68 -38.97
N THR A 76 9.14 5.41 -39.03
CA THR A 76 10.21 6.40 -38.77
C THR A 76 10.99 6.67 -40.07
N PRO A 77 10.82 7.84 -40.72
CA PRO A 77 11.59 8.17 -41.92
C PRO A 77 13.08 8.32 -41.65
N GLY A 78 13.92 7.69 -42.47
CA GLY A 78 15.37 7.93 -42.51
C GLY A 78 16.26 7.02 -41.66
N ARG A 79 15.80 5.81 -41.33
CA ARG A 79 16.65 4.76 -40.74
C ARG A 79 17.34 3.92 -41.80
#